data_AF-A0A958Y628-F1
#
_entry.id   AF-A0A958Y628-F1
#
_cell.length_a   1.000
_cell.length_b   1.000
_cell.length_c   1.000
_cell.angle_alpha   90.00
_cell.angle_beta   90.00
_cell.angle_gamma   90.00
#
_symmetry.space_group_name_H-M   'P 1'
#
loop_
_entity.id
_entity.type
_entity.pdbx_description
1 polymer ?
#
loop_
_entity_poly.entity_id
_entity_poly.type
_entity_poly.pdbx_seq_one_letter_code
_entity_poly.pdbx_strand_id
1 'polypeptide(L)'
;DKGELYKPFDIVPQASVKLDSKVYIFADDQQKEVTVTVKAGKDNLKGSVGISHPNGWHVYPEQQTVAISKKDESQTFNFLILPPKDQQEGTMNPIVTVGNNTYSDELIEIDYSHIPFQTVLMPCESKLVRLDIQKKGENIGYIVGAGDAVPESLRQIGYNVVTLNPLELTPESLEGLDAVVMGIRAYNVLDNIESKQNILFDFVSKGGNMIVQYNTNRGLNTQNIAPYKLELSRDRVTDENASVKFLDPKNELLNVPNKITEKDFEGWVQERGLYFPDDWGHEFTPLLSLHDEGESAKKGSLLVAQYGKGYYIYTGLSFFRELPEGVPGAYRLFANMLSVGKETIKQQPKLQD
;
A
#
# COMPACT_ATOMS: atom_id res chain seq x y z
N ASP A 1 0.19 -29.30 27.65
CA ASP A 1 1.57 -29.78 27.38
C ASP A 1 1.70 -30.21 25.94
N LYS A 2 2.67 -29.62 25.22
CA LYS A 2 3.14 -30.20 23.97
C LYS A 2 4.10 -31.32 24.36
N GLY A 3 3.93 -32.50 23.78
CA GLY A 3 4.85 -33.63 23.96
C GLY A 3 6.23 -33.35 23.33
N GLU A 4 6.90 -34.40 22.86
CA GLU A 4 8.18 -34.24 22.15
C GLU A 4 8.03 -33.35 20.90
N LEU A 5 8.85 -32.30 20.82
CA LEU A 5 8.95 -31.41 19.68
C LEU A 5 10.19 -31.78 18.87
N TYR A 6 9.99 -32.14 17.61
CA TYR A 6 11.06 -32.48 16.68
C TYR A 6 11.48 -31.22 15.91
N LYS A 7 12.76 -30.85 15.99
CA LYS A 7 13.36 -29.78 15.19
C LYS A 7 14.37 -30.39 14.20
N PRO A 8 14.22 -30.18 12.88
CA PRO A 8 15.21 -30.62 11.90
C PRO A 8 16.60 -30.03 12.21
N PHE A 9 17.65 -30.79 11.88
CA PHE A 9 19.01 -30.26 11.92
C PHE A 9 19.27 -29.42 10.67
N ASP A 10 19.46 -28.12 10.84
CA ASP A 10 19.64 -27.17 9.74
C ASP A 10 21.12 -26.80 9.54
N ILE A 11 21.59 -26.89 8.29
CA ILE A 11 22.87 -26.31 7.88
C ILE A 11 22.58 -24.88 7.38
N VAL A 12 22.87 -23.90 8.22
CA VAL A 12 22.66 -22.47 7.92
C VAL A 12 23.94 -21.81 7.37
N PRO A 13 23.82 -20.77 6.52
CA PRO A 13 24.97 -20.06 5.97
C PRO A 13 25.76 -19.35 7.08
N GLN A 14 27.02 -18.99 6.79
CA GLN A 14 27.87 -18.30 7.78
C GLN A 14 27.36 -16.90 8.13
N ALA A 15 26.59 -16.28 7.25
CA ALA A 15 25.87 -15.04 7.47
C ALA A 15 24.54 -15.07 6.71
N SER A 16 23.54 -14.37 7.21
CA SER A 16 22.32 -14.02 6.48
C SER A 16 22.02 -12.53 6.65
N VAL A 17 21.21 -12.00 5.74
CA VAL A 17 20.87 -10.58 5.66
C VAL A 17 19.36 -10.40 5.65
N LYS A 18 18.89 -9.30 6.21
CA LYS A 18 17.48 -8.94 6.23
C LYS A 18 17.30 -7.44 6.02
N LEU A 19 16.30 -7.06 5.23
CA LEU A 19 15.79 -5.70 5.10
C LEU A 19 14.52 -5.52 5.92
N ASP A 20 14.25 -4.29 6.36
CA ASP A 20 13.07 -3.95 7.17
C ASP A 20 11.78 -3.78 6.35
N SER A 21 11.88 -3.55 5.04
CA SER A 21 10.74 -3.54 4.11
C SER A 21 11.04 -4.30 2.82
N LYS A 22 10.01 -4.89 2.20
CA LYS A 22 10.08 -5.51 0.86
C LYS A 22 9.94 -4.49 -0.27
N VAL A 23 9.40 -3.31 0.00
CA VAL A 23 9.22 -2.22 -0.98
C VAL A 23 9.55 -0.88 -0.34
N TYR A 24 10.37 -0.07 -1.01
CA TYR A 24 10.68 1.31 -0.64
C TYR A 24 10.22 2.26 -1.74
N ILE A 25 9.29 3.14 -1.37
CA ILE A 25 8.75 4.16 -2.28
C ILE A 25 9.44 5.50 -2.05
N PHE A 26 9.82 6.20 -3.10
CA PHE A 26 10.40 7.53 -3.08
C PHE A 26 9.47 8.47 -3.88
N ALA A 27 8.67 9.26 -3.17
CA ALA A 27 7.73 10.20 -3.79
C ALA A 27 8.43 11.41 -4.44
N ASP A 28 9.64 11.71 -3.99
CA ASP A 28 10.48 12.81 -4.45
C ASP A 28 11.94 12.36 -4.58
N ASP A 29 12.85 13.32 -4.74
CA ASP A 29 14.29 13.10 -4.85
C ASP A 29 15.01 13.02 -3.49
N GLN A 30 14.26 12.95 -2.39
CA GLN A 30 14.85 12.90 -1.05
C GLN A 30 15.37 11.50 -0.75
N GLN A 31 16.53 11.46 -0.08
CA GLN A 31 17.14 10.22 0.37
C GLN A 31 16.31 9.57 1.49
N LYS A 32 16.36 8.23 1.57
CA LYS A 32 15.77 7.47 2.68
C LYS A 32 16.82 6.59 3.34
N GLU A 33 16.69 6.45 4.66
CA GLU A 33 17.47 5.47 5.41
C GLU A 33 16.85 4.07 5.23
N VAL A 34 17.69 3.08 5.03
CA VAL A 34 17.37 1.65 4.90
C VAL A 34 18.20 0.88 5.91
N THR A 35 17.56 -0.04 6.63
CA THR A 35 18.23 -0.83 7.66
C THR A 35 18.52 -2.24 7.15
N VAL A 36 19.79 -2.60 7.09
CA VAL A 36 20.25 -3.98 6.83
C VAL A 36 20.61 -4.64 8.15
N THR A 37 19.96 -5.75 8.46
CA THR A 37 20.34 -6.61 9.60
C THR A 37 21.18 -7.77 9.09
N VAL A 38 22.37 -7.96 9.65
CA VAL A 38 23.23 -9.12 9.39
C VAL A 38 23.14 -10.05 10.60
N LYS A 39 22.76 -11.31 10.39
CA LYS A 39 22.78 -12.37 11.42
C LYS A 39 23.98 -13.28 11.22
N ALA A 40 24.70 -13.57 12.29
CA ALA A 40 25.86 -14.44 12.25
C ALA A 40 25.46 -15.92 12.34
N GLY A 41 25.88 -16.73 11.36
CA GLY A 41 25.72 -18.19 11.39
C GLY A 41 26.88 -18.95 12.05
N LYS A 42 27.92 -18.23 12.50
CA LYS A 42 29.09 -18.75 13.22
C LYS A 42 29.62 -17.73 14.22
N ASP A 43 30.43 -18.19 15.18
CA ASP A 43 31.16 -17.31 16.08
C ASP A 43 32.22 -16.48 15.32
N ASN A 44 32.52 -15.30 15.86
CA ASN A 44 33.54 -14.38 15.36
C ASN A 44 33.39 -14.05 13.86
N LEU A 45 32.16 -13.75 13.43
CA LEU A 45 31.88 -13.31 12.07
C LEU A 45 32.55 -11.95 11.82
N LYS A 46 33.45 -11.89 10.84
CA LYS A 46 34.10 -10.65 10.39
C LYS A 46 33.98 -10.53 8.88
N GLY A 47 33.63 -9.35 8.40
CA GLY A 47 33.37 -9.11 6.99
C GLY A 47 33.00 -7.67 6.69
N SER A 48 32.36 -7.46 5.53
CA SER A 48 31.71 -6.20 5.18
C SER A 48 30.29 -6.45 4.68
N VAL A 49 29.45 -5.43 4.78
CA VAL A 49 28.10 -5.41 4.22
C VAL A 49 27.95 -4.20 3.32
N GLY A 50 27.32 -4.38 2.17
CA GLY A 50 26.92 -3.32 1.25
C GLY A 50 25.56 -3.63 0.63
N ILE A 51 25.08 -2.75 -0.25
CA ILE A 51 23.82 -2.93 -0.97
C ILE A 51 24.10 -2.83 -2.47
N SER A 52 23.77 -3.89 -3.22
CA SER A 52 23.65 -3.83 -4.67
C SER A 52 22.36 -3.11 -5.04
N HIS A 53 22.41 -2.23 -6.03
CA HIS A 53 21.29 -1.37 -6.42
C HIS A 53 21.29 -1.13 -7.94
N PRO A 54 20.17 -0.66 -8.53
CA PRO A 54 20.08 -0.40 -9.96
C PRO A 54 20.91 0.83 -10.36
N ASN A 55 21.21 0.94 -11.65
CA ASN A 55 21.82 2.14 -12.22
C ASN A 55 20.93 3.37 -11.99
N GLY A 56 21.53 4.48 -11.58
CA GLY A 56 20.85 5.75 -11.27
C GLY A 56 20.49 5.92 -9.80
N TRP A 57 20.45 4.83 -9.03
CA TRP A 57 20.37 4.87 -7.58
C TRP A 57 21.77 4.99 -6.98
N HIS A 58 21.89 5.58 -5.80
CA HIS A 58 23.15 5.65 -5.07
C HIS A 58 22.95 5.25 -3.61
N VAL A 59 23.95 4.58 -3.04
CA VAL A 59 23.93 4.12 -1.64
C VAL A 59 25.13 4.70 -0.91
N TYR A 60 24.91 5.22 0.30
CA TYR A 60 25.96 5.72 1.18
C TYR A 60 25.80 5.20 2.62
N PRO A 61 26.89 4.74 3.28
CA PRO A 61 28.20 4.45 2.69
C PRO A 61 28.12 3.25 1.73
N GLU A 62 29.09 3.09 0.82
CA GLU A 62 29.10 1.95 -0.12
C GLU A 62 29.21 0.59 0.59
N GLN A 63 29.99 0.55 1.69
CA GLN A 63 30.14 -0.63 2.54
C GLN A 63 30.37 -0.25 4.00
N GLN A 64 30.03 -1.16 4.91
CA GLN A 64 30.27 -1.06 6.35
C GLN A 64 30.92 -2.34 6.89
N THR A 65 31.75 -2.22 7.92
CA THR A 65 32.45 -3.37 8.53
C THR A 65 31.51 -4.15 9.45
N VAL A 66 31.43 -5.47 9.25
CA VAL A 66 30.68 -6.41 10.09
C VAL A 66 31.64 -7.06 11.09
N ALA A 67 31.27 -7.04 12.38
CA ALA A 67 32.01 -7.73 13.43
C ALA A 67 31.05 -8.24 14.53
N ILE A 68 30.64 -9.50 14.42
CA ILE A 68 29.68 -10.15 15.35
C ILE A 68 30.41 -11.26 16.12
N SER A 69 30.30 -11.26 17.45
CA SER A 69 31.13 -12.11 18.30
C SER A 69 30.61 -13.52 18.42
N LYS A 70 29.29 -13.71 18.59
CA LYS A 70 28.70 -15.04 18.74
C LYS A 70 27.80 -15.41 17.57
N LYS A 71 27.70 -16.70 17.32
CA LYS A 71 26.66 -17.28 16.47
C LYS A 71 25.27 -16.85 16.95
N ASP A 72 24.37 -16.65 16.00
CA ASP A 72 22.97 -16.25 16.14
C ASP A 72 22.75 -14.79 16.62
N GLU A 73 23.80 -14.06 16.99
CA GLU A 73 23.74 -12.62 17.20
C GLU A 73 23.55 -11.87 15.87
N SER A 74 22.94 -10.69 15.94
CA SER A 74 22.69 -9.82 14.78
C SER A 74 23.24 -8.42 15.01
N GLN A 75 23.63 -7.75 13.93
CA GLN A 75 24.04 -6.35 13.92
C GLN A 75 23.28 -5.60 12.82
N THR A 76 22.82 -4.39 13.11
CA THR A 76 22.11 -3.52 12.17
C THR A 76 23.03 -2.48 11.56
N PHE A 77 22.79 -2.15 10.30
CA PHE A 77 23.57 -1.20 9.50
C PHE A 77 22.62 -0.30 8.72
N ASN A 78 22.80 1.00 8.87
CA ASN A 78 21.96 1.99 8.21
C ASN A 78 22.64 2.50 6.95
N PHE A 79 21.92 2.51 5.84
CA PHE A 79 22.36 3.02 4.55
C PHE A 79 21.41 4.12 4.10
N LEU A 80 21.95 5.20 3.56
CA LEU A 80 21.19 6.22 2.86
C LEU A 80 21.09 5.85 1.38
N ILE A 81 19.88 5.73 0.88
CA ILE A 81 19.60 5.49 -0.53
C ILE A 81 19.09 6.79 -1.15
N LEU A 82 19.77 7.23 -2.21
CA LEU A 82 19.40 8.38 -3.01
C LEU A 82 18.73 7.89 -4.29
N PRO A 83 17.48 8.30 -4.57
CA PRO A 83 16.80 7.91 -5.78
C PRO A 83 17.30 8.69 -7.01
N PRO A 84 17.05 8.18 -8.22
CA PRO A 84 17.20 8.98 -9.44
C PRO A 84 16.19 10.14 -9.47
N LYS A 85 16.46 11.11 -10.34
CA LYS A 85 15.56 12.25 -10.53
C LYS A 85 14.22 11.83 -11.14
N ASP A 86 14.27 11.00 -12.18
CA ASP A 86 13.11 10.56 -12.96
C ASP A 86 12.51 9.27 -12.38
N GLN A 87 11.25 8.99 -12.73
CA GLN A 87 10.57 7.76 -12.31
C GLN A 87 11.36 6.52 -12.77
N GLN A 88 11.67 5.65 -11.81
CA GLN A 88 12.40 4.42 -12.06
C GLN A 88 12.01 3.36 -11.02
N GLU A 89 11.94 2.12 -11.46
CA GLU A 89 11.84 0.94 -10.60
C GLU A 89 13.11 0.11 -10.68
N GLY A 90 13.40 -0.64 -9.63
CA GLY A 90 14.47 -1.63 -9.63
C GLY A 90 14.49 -2.44 -8.35
N THR A 91 15.49 -3.30 -8.24
CA THR A 91 15.68 -4.17 -7.07
C THR A 91 16.97 -3.82 -6.38
N MET A 92 16.96 -3.83 -5.06
CA MET A 92 18.17 -3.79 -4.24
C MET A 92 18.34 -5.07 -3.44
N ASN A 93 19.60 -5.41 -3.19
CA ASN A 93 19.99 -6.63 -2.49
C ASN A 93 21.13 -6.31 -1.51
N PRO A 94 20.97 -6.55 -0.20
CA PRO A 94 22.09 -6.49 0.72
C PRO A 94 23.02 -7.68 0.49
N ILE A 95 24.33 -7.42 0.53
CA ILE A 95 25.36 -8.44 0.33
C ILE A 95 26.35 -8.34 1.47
N VAL A 96 26.52 -9.44 2.20
CA VAL A 96 27.56 -9.61 3.22
C VAL A 96 28.70 -10.42 2.64
N THR A 97 29.91 -9.89 2.70
CA THR A 97 31.15 -10.56 2.28
C THR A 97 31.94 -11.02 3.50
N VAL A 98 32.25 -12.31 3.58
CA VAL A 98 33.03 -12.94 4.66
C VAL A 98 34.14 -13.77 4.04
N GLY A 99 35.37 -13.28 4.12
CA GLY A 99 36.50 -13.87 3.39
C GLY A 99 36.29 -13.75 1.88
N ASN A 100 36.23 -14.90 1.18
CA ASN A 100 36.00 -14.96 -0.27
C ASN A 100 34.54 -15.30 -0.64
N ASN A 101 33.65 -15.42 0.35
CA ASN A 101 32.26 -15.81 0.14
C ASN A 101 31.32 -14.61 0.33
N THR A 102 30.25 -14.57 -0.46
CA THR A 102 29.18 -13.59 -0.34
C THR A 102 27.87 -14.25 0.06
N TYR A 103 27.06 -13.55 0.86
CA TYR A 103 25.77 -14.01 1.35
C TYR A 103 24.74 -12.91 1.15
N SER A 104 23.61 -13.24 0.52
CA SER A 104 22.52 -12.30 0.18
C SER A 104 21.14 -12.83 0.55
N ASP A 105 21.07 -13.96 1.25
CA ASP A 105 19.81 -14.60 1.61
C ASP A 105 19.34 -14.18 3.00
N GLU A 106 18.02 -14.04 3.14
CA GLU A 106 17.31 -13.92 4.40
C GLU A 106 17.05 -15.30 4.99
N LEU A 107 17.36 -15.47 6.27
CA LEU A 107 17.01 -16.65 7.05
C LEU A 107 15.67 -16.42 7.73
N ILE A 108 14.66 -17.14 7.30
CA ILE A 108 13.28 -17.04 7.80
C ILE A 108 12.98 -18.25 8.65
N GLU A 109 12.65 -17.98 9.92
CA GLU A 109 12.22 -19.00 10.87
C GLU A 109 10.69 -18.98 10.95
N ILE A 110 10.08 -20.11 10.60
CA ILE A 110 8.64 -20.31 10.63
C ILE A 110 8.33 -21.17 11.86
N ASP A 111 7.80 -20.54 12.90
CA ASP A 111 7.48 -21.18 14.18
C ASP A 111 6.03 -20.89 14.58
N TYR A 112 5.10 -21.69 14.08
CA TYR A 112 3.71 -21.64 14.50
C TYR A 112 3.33 -22.85 15.33
N SER A 113 2.39 -22.65 16.26
CA SER A 113 1.99 -23.70 17.20
C SER A 113 1.42 -24.96 16.55
N HIS A 114 0.93 -24.85 15.31
CA HIS A 114 0.18 -25.85 14.55
C HIS A 114 0.96 -26.44 13.35
N ILE A 115 2.23 -26.07 13.13
CA ILE A 115 3.11 -26.70 12.13
C ILE A 115 4.50 -26.95 12.73
N PRO A 116 5.31 -27.88 12.18
CA PRO A 116 6.69 -28.05 12.59
C PRO A 116 7.53 -26.78 12.35
N PHE A 117 8.50 -26.53 13.23
CA PHE A 117 9.50 -25.49 13.04
C PHE A 117 10.22 -25.71 11.71
N GLN A 118 10.29 -24.66 10.90
CA GLN A 118 10.94 -24.69 9.59
C GLN A 118 11.88 -23.50 9.44
N THR A 119 12.99 -23.73 8.76
CA THR A 119 13.94 -22.69 8.36
C THR A 119 13.96 -22.61 6.86
N VAL A 120 13.75 -21.41 6.30
CA VAL A 120 13.77 -21.16 4.87
C VAL A 120 14.80 -20.08 4.56
N LEU A 121 15.64 -20.32 3.56
CA LEU A 121 16.49 -19.30 2.97
C LEU A 121 15.80 -18.76 1.72
N MET A 122 15.64 -17.46 1.65
CA MET A 122 15.12 -16.78 0.47
C MET A 122 16.05 -15.64 0.08
N PRO A 123 16.20 -15.33 -1.22
CA PRO A 123 16.92 -14.13 -1.63
C PRO A 123 16.41 -12.89 -0.88
N CYS A 124 17.31 -12.15 -0.25
CA CYS A 124 16.98 -10.89 0.38
C CYS A 124 16.96 -9.81 -0.71
N GLU A 125 15.76 -9.45 -1.15
CA GLU A 125 15.56 -8.43 -2.15
C GLU A 125 14.45 -7.48 -1.70
N SER A 126 14.59 -6.21 -2.08
CA SER A 126 13.51 -5.24 -1.95
C SER A 126 13.38 -4.40 -3.20
N LYS A 127 12.13 -4.09 -3.55
CA LYS A 127 11.80 -3.22 -4.67
C LYS A 127 12.05 -1.76 -4.29
N LEU A 128 12.74 -1.04 -5.16
CA LEU A 128 12.92 0.41 -5.12
C LEU A 128 12.01 1.04 -6.16
N VAL A 129 11.21 2.02 -5.74
CA VAL A 129 10.27 2.71 -6.63
C VAL A 129 10.40 4.20 -6.45
N ARG A 130 10.95 4.90 -7.44
CA ARG A 130 10.92 6.35 -7.55
C ARG A 130 9.68 6.76 -8.34
N LEU A 131 8.75 7.49 -7.72
CA LEU A 131 7.47 7.88 -8.31
C LEU A 131 7.49 9.29 -8.88
N ASP A 132 7.08 9.48 -10.13
CA ASP A 132 6.62 10.80 -10.58
C ASP A 132 5.18 11.02 -10.09
N ILE A 133 5.04 11.59 -8.90
CA ILE A 133 3.75 11.77 -8.25
C ILE A 133 3.61 13.17 -7.66
N GLN A 134 2.43 13.74 -7.88
CA GLN A 134 1.96 14.94 -7.23
C GLN A 134 0.81 14.58 -6.28
N LYS A 135 0.71 15.32 -5.17
CA LYS A 135 -0.37 15.17 -4.20
C LYS A 135 -0.96 16.52 -3.80
N LYS A 136 -2.24 16.53 -3.46
CA LYS A 136 -2.90 17.63 -2.75
C LYS A 136 -3.63 17.09 -1.52
N GLY A 137 -3.78 17.96 -0.53
CA GLY A 137 -4.14 17.55 0.82
C GLY A 137 -2.98 16.88 1.55
N GLU A 138 -3.12 16.78 2.87
CA GLU A 138 -2.07 16.31 3.78
C GLU A 138 -2.61 15.30 4.78
N ASN A 139 -3.73 15.60 5.45
CA ASN A 139 -4.25 14.81 6.57
C ASN A 139 -5.35 13.84 6.12
N ILE A 140 -5.08 12.55 6.13
CA ILE A 140 -6.01 11.50 5.68
C ILE A 140 -6.48 10.68 6.87
N GLY A 141 -7.78 10.65 7.13
CA GLY A 141 -8.36 9.71 8.08
C GLY A 141 -8.51 8.35 7.42
N TYR A 142 -8.15 7.29 8.12
CA TYR A 142 -8.24 5.93 7.59
C TYR A 142 -8.96 5.00 8.56
N ILE A 143 -10.09 4.44 8.13
CA ILE A 143 -10.83 3.42 8.87
C ILE A 143 -10.38 2.06 8.34
N VAL A 144 -9.49 1.39 9.09
CA VAL A 144 -8.82 0.16 8.66
C VAL A 144 -9.81 -1.02 8.60
N GLY A 145 -9.85 -1.68 7.46
CA GLY A 145 -10.66 -2.88 7.23
C GLY A 145 -9.88 -4.18 7.47
N ALA A 146 -10.22 -5.24 6.73
CA ALA A 146 -9.63 -6.57 6.94
C ALA A 146 -8.26 -6.72 6.25
N GLY A 147 -7.17 -6.69 7.02
CA GLY A 147 -5.81 -6.99 6.52
C GLY A 147 -5.28 -5.94 5.55
N ASP A 148 -5.59 -4.67 5.80
CA ASP A 148 -5.34 -3.55 4.90
C ASP A 148 -4.00 -2.85 5.22
N ALA A 149 -3.07 -2.82 4.25
CA ALA A 149 -1.75 -2.19 4.34
C ALA A 149 -1.62 -0.89 3.51
N VAL A 150 -2.74 -0.36 3.03
CA VAL A 150 -2.79 0.93 2.32
C VAL A 150 -2.36 2.11 3.21
N PRO A 151 -2.68 2.19 4.52
CA PRO A 151 -2.24 3.31 5.36
C PRO A 151 -0.71 3.51 5.35
N GLU A 152 0.05 2.43 5.49
CA GLU A 152 1.51 2.42 5.47
C GLU A 152 2.02 2.91 4.11
N SER A 153 1.38 2.45 3.03
CA SER A 153 1.69 2.86 1.66
C SER A 153 1.51 4.38 1.46
N LEU A 154 0.41 4.95 1.98
CA LEU A 154 0.14 6.39 1.90
C LEU A 154 1.13 7.22 2.73
N ARG A 155 1.56 6.72 3.90
CA ARG A 155 2.62 7.37 4.69
C ARG A 155 3.95 7.41 3.93
N GLN A 156 4.29 6.36 3.17
CA GLN A 156 5.54 6.31 2.40
C GLN A 156 5.62 7.40 1.32
N ILE A 157 4.48 7.86 0.79
CA ILE A 157 4.40 8.97 -0.17
C ILE A 157 4.11 10.33 0.49
N GLY A 158 4.24 10.41 1.82
CA GLY A 158 4.25 11.65 2.57
C GLY A 158 2.88 12.20 2.96
N TYR A 159 1.80 11.42 2.89
CA TYR A 159 0.56 11.81 3.57
C TYR A 159 0.69 11.61 5.09
N ASN A 160 0.01 12.46 5.86
CA ASN A 160 -0.20 12.24 7.28
C ASN A 160 -1.47 11.40 7.44
N VAL A 161 -1.31 10.12 7.80
CA VAL A 161 -2.44 9.17 7.88
C VAL A 161 -2.81 8.91 9.32
N VAL A 162 -3.99 9.42 9.72
CA VAL A 162 -4.58 9.23 11.04
C VAL A 162 -5.49 8.03 11.04
N THR A 163 -5.21 7.04 11.90
CA THR A 163 -6.07 5.86 12.02
C THR A 163 -7.33 6.22 12.80
N LEU A 164 -8.51 6.02 12.21
CA LEU A 164 -9.78 6.34 12.83
C LEU A 164 -10.45 5.08 13.38
N ASN A 165 -10.68 5.05 14.69
CA ASN A 165 -11.45 4.01 15.35
C ASN A 165 -12.96 4.29 15.16
N PRO A 166 -13.74 3.39 14.52
CA PRO A 166 -15.17 3.59 14.33
C PRO A 166 -15.95 3.86 15.61
N LEU A 167 -15.56 3.26 16.74
CA LEU A 167 -16.25 3.41 18.02
C LEU A 167 -16.14 4.85 18.54
N GLU A 168 -15.01 5.49 18.31
CA GLU A 168 -14.66 6.83 18.80
C GLU A 168 -14.96 7.93 17.76
N LEU A 169 -15.47 7.56 16.58
CA LEU A 169 -15.72 8.52 15.51
C LEU A 169 -16.80 9.53 15.92
N THR A 170 -16.42 10.82 15.92
CA THR A 170 -17.29 11.98 16.12
C THR A 170 -17.07 13.01 14.99
N PRO A 171 -17.92 14.04 14.86
CA PRO A 171 -17.66 15.14 13.93
C PRO A 171 -16.30 15.82 14.19
N GLU A 172 -15.92 15.99 15.45
CA GLU A 172 -14.67 16.62 15.87
C GLU A 172 -13.44 15.79 15.47
N SER A 173 -13.52 14.45 15.50
CA SER A 173 -12.43 13.59 15.04
C SER A 173 -12.18 13.69 13.53
N LEU A 174 -13.10 14.28 12.77
CA LEU A 174 -12.98 14.49 11.33
C LEU A 174 -12.52 15.91 10.96
N GLU A 175 -12.40 16.81 11.94
CA GLU A 175 -11.94 18.18 11.69
C GLU A 175 -10.46 18.20 11.26
N GLY A 176 -10.15 19.02 10.26
CA GLY A 176 -8.79 19.11 9.71
C GLY A 176 -8.37 17.93 8.84
N LEU A 177 -9.26 16.95 8.62
CA LEU A 177 -9.05 15.92 7.63
C LEU A 177 -9.42 16.42 6.24
N ASP A 178 -8.54 16.11 5.30
CA ASP A 178 -8.67 16.39 3.89
C ASP A 178 -9.51 15.30 3.20
N ALA A 179 -9.37 14.05 3.62
CA ALA A 179 -10.18 12.94 3.15
C ALA A 179 -10.31 11.85 4.22
N VAL A 180 -11.33 11.01 4.09
CA VAL A 180 -11.52 9.78 4.86
C VAL A 180 -11.54 8.59 3.90
N VAL A 181 -10.73 7.58 4.19
CA VAL A 181 -10.71 6.31 3.45
C VAL A 181 -11.34 5.21 4.31
N MET A 182 -12.36 4.56 3.76
CA MET A 182 -12.89 3.31 4.26
C MET A 182 -12.08 2.16 3.65
N GLY A 183 -11.36 1.43 4.49
CA GLY A 183 -10.54 0.30 4.10
C GLY A 183 -11.34 -0.87 3.51
N ILE A 184 -10.63 -1.83 2.94
CA ILE A 184 -11.24 -2.99 2.30
C ILE A 184 -12.12 -3.79 3.27
N ARG A 185 -13.33 -4.13 2.85
CA ARG A 185 -14.29 -4.89 3.66
C ARG A 185 -14.63 -4.25 5.02
N ALA A 186 -14.35 -2.95 5.22
CA ALA A 186 -14.67 -2.25 6.46
C ALA A 186 -16.16 -2.40 6.85
N TYR A 187 -17.07 -2.36 5.88
CA TYR A 187 -18.50 -2.57 6.09
C TYR A 187 -18.89 -4.03 6.35
N ASN A 188 -17.98 -4.99 6.14
CA ASN A 188 -18.21 -6.40 6.43
C ASN A 188 -17.68 -6.83 7.80
N VAL A 189 -16.68 -6.14 8.34
CA VAL A 189 -15.93 -6.62 9.53
C VAL A 189 -15.95 -5.69 10.72
N LEU A 190 -16.27 -4.40 10.52
CA LEU A 190 -16.28 -3.44 11.61
C LEU A 190 -17.69 -3.32 12.20
N ASP A 191 -17.78 -3.57 13.49
CA ASP A 191 -19.00 -3.39 14.26
C ASP A 191 -19.35 -1.90 14.41
N ASN A 192 -20.64 -1.60 14.56
CA ASN A 192 -21.19 -0.25 14.77
C ASN A 192 -20.94 0.76 13.63
N ILE A 193 -20.34 0.37 12.51
CA ILE A 193 -20.06 1.29 11.39
C ILE A 193 -21.33 1.86 10.75
N GLU A 194 -22.44 1.13 10.85
CA GLU A 194 -23.78 1.53 10.42
C GLU A 194 -24.26 2.80 11.12
N SER A 195 -23.90 2.97 12.40
CA SER A 195 -24.28 4.14 13.20
C SER A 195 -23.48 5.40 12.86
N LYS A 196 -22.37 5.24 12.13
CA LYS A 196 -21.41 6.30 11.82
C LYS A 196 -21.61 6.93 10.44
N GLN A 197 -22.49 6.37 9.60
CA GLN A 197 -22.69 6.82 8.22
C GLN A 197 -23.14 8.28 8.12
N ASN A 198 -24.03 8.71 9.00
CA ASN A 198 -24.49 10.11 9.00
C ASN A 198 -23.35 11.09 9.27
N ILE A 199 -22.42 10.75 10.18
CA ILE A 199 -21.26 11.59 10.50
C ILE A 199 -20.31 11.66 9.29
N LEU A 200 -20.05 10.51 8.65
CA LEU A 200 -19.19 10.43 7.47
C LEU A 200 -19.77 11.18 6.27
N PHE A 201 -21.08 11.03 6.00
CA PHE A 201 -21.73 11.74 4.89
C PHE A 201 -21.84 13.25 5.18
N ASP A 202 -22.05 13.65 6.43
CA ASP A 202 -22.01 15.07 6.81
C ASP A 202 -20.63 15.68 6.55
N PHE A 203 -19.54 14.96 6.87
CA PHE A 203 -18.17 15.36 6.51
C PHE A 203 -18.00 15.57 5.00
N VAL A 204 -18.51 14.66 4.16
CA VAL A 204 -18.48 14.84 2.69
C VAL A 204 -19.29 16.06 2.28
N SER A 205 -20.50 16.21 2.82
CA SER A 205 -21.39 17.33 2.47
C SER A 205 -20.76 18.71 2.75
N LYS A 206 -19.88 18.78 3.76
CA LYS A 206 -19.16 19.99 4.18
C LYS A 206 -17.89 20.28 3.38
N GLY A 207 -17.48 19.38 2.48
CA GLY A 207 -16.33 19.57 1.59
C GLY A 207 -15.21 18.55 1.76
N GLY A 208 -15.37 17.56 2.65
CA GLY A 208 -14.44 16.44 2.76
C GLY A 208 -14.58 15.46 1.59
N ASN A 209 -13.52 14.69 1.32
CA ASN A 209 -13.59 13.59 0.36
C ASN A 209 -13.71 12.26 1.10
N MET A 210 -14.59 11.37 0.65
CA MET A 210 -14.69 10.01 1.18
C MET A 210 -14.40 9.00 0.07
N ILE A 211 -13.44 8.12 0.31
CA ILE A 211 -13.09 7.01 -0.59
C ILE A 211 -13.51 5.72 0.09
N VAL A 212 -14.38 4.96 -0.57
CA VAL A 212 -14.79 3.63 -0.12
C VAL A 212 -14.17 2.58 -1.03
N GLN A 213 -13.27 1.78 -0.46
CA GLN A 213 -12.71 0.63 -1.17
C GLN A 213 -13.71 -0.53 -1.20
N TYR A 214 -13.37 -1.59 -1.95
CA TYR A 214 -14.29 -2.69 -2.17
C TYR A 214 -14.79 -3.32 -0.86
N ASN A 215 -16.03 -3.80 -0.90
CA ASN A 215 -16.65 -4.58 0.15
C ASN A 215 -17.34 -5.78 -0.49
N THR A 216 -17.52 -6.87 0.26
CA THR A 216 -18.25 -8.02 -0.28
C THR A 216 -19.75 -7.78 -0.17
N ASN A 217 -20.51 -8.19 -1.19
CA ASN A 217 -21.97 -8.02 -1.19
C ASN A 217 -22.71 -8.88 -0.17
N ARG A 218 -22.06 -9.92 0.37
CA ARG A 218 -22.57 -10.76 1.47
C ARG A 218 -21.98 -10.32 2.80
N GLY A 219 -22.79 -10.34 3.85
CA GLY A 219 -22.35 -10.00 5.21
C GLY A 219 -21.96 -8.54 5.36
N LEU A 220 -22.69 -7.62 4.72
CA LEU A 220 -22.58 -6.20 5.03
C LEU A 220 -23.32 -5.92 6.33
N ASN A 221 -22.67 -5.20 7.25
CA ASN A 221 -23.28 -4.73 8.49
C ASN A 221 -24.30 -3.61 8.24
N THR A 222 -24.24 -2.97 7.06
CA THR A 222 -25.22 -1.96 6.61
C THR A 222 -25.34 -1.94 5.09
N GLN A 223 -26.53 -1.61 4.61
CA GLN A 223 -26.78 -1.31 3.19
C GLN A 223 -26.56 0.18 2.87
N ASN A 224 -26.47 1.04 3.89
CA ASN A 224 -26.28 2.48 3.74
C ASN A 224 -24.78 2.82 3.60
N ILE A 225 -24.11 2.25 2.60
CA ILE A 225 -22.66 2.42 2.40
C ILE A 225 -22.31 3.69 1.61
N ALA A 226 -23.28 4.32 0.96
CA ALA A 226 -23.13 5.48 0.10
C ALA A 226 -24.29 6.48 0.31
N PRO A 227 -24.07 7.80 0.05
CA PRO A 227 -25.12 8.82 0.18
C PRO A 227 -26.21 8.74 -0.91
N TYR A 228 -25.93 8.01 -1.99
CA TYR A 228 -26.85 7.74 -3.10
C TYR A 228 -26.98 6.22 -3.31
N LYS A 229 -27.96 5.79 -4.11
CA LYS A 229 -28.15 4.37 -4.43
C LYS A 229 -26.85 3.77 -4.97
N LEU A 230 -26.40 2.67 -4.35
CA LEU A 230 -25.24 1.89 -4.76
C LEU A 230 -25.44 0.43 -4.32
N GLU A 231 -25.48 -0.50 -5.27
CA GLU A 231 -25.67 -1.92 -4.99
C GLU A 231 -24.42 -2.72 -5.39
N LEU A 232 -23.88 -3.49 -4.44
CA LEU A 232 -22.68 -4.31 -4.67
C LEU A 232 -23.05 -5.62 -5.35
N SER A 233 -22.29 -5.98 -6.38
CA SER A 233 -22.44 -7.24 -7.09
C SER A 233 -21.30 -8.23 -6.74
N ARG A 234 -21.16 -9.29 -7.54
CA ARG A 234 -20.00 -10.20 -7.49
C ARG A 234 -19.00 -9.96 -8.62
N ASP A 235 -19.28 -8.98 -9.47
CA ASP A 235 -18.46 -8.61 -10.61
C ASP A 235 -17.03 -8.29 -10.17
N ARG A 236 -16.10 -8.75 -10.99
CA ARG A 236 -14.67 -8.66 -10.77
C ARG A 236 -13.97 -8.69 -12.11
N VAL A 237 -12.71 -8.29 -12.12
CA VAL A 237 -11.80 -8.47 -13.25
C VAL A 237 -10.53 -9.04 -12.66
N THR A 238 -10.32 -10.32 -12.92
CA THR A 238 -9.28 -11.14 -12.31
C THR A 238 -7.99 -11.14 -13.09
N ASP A 239 -8.01 -10.78 -14.36
CA ASP A 239 -6.80 -10.61 -15.15
C ASP A 239 -6.15 -9.24 -14.84
N GLU A 240 -4.97 -9.25 -14.22
CA GLU A 240 -4.18 -8.06 -13.91
C GLU A 240 -3.76 -7.27 -15.17
N ASN A 241 -3.74 -7.91 -16.35
CA ASN A 241 -3.41 -7.28 -17.63
C ASN A 241 -4.63 -6.82 -18.42
N ALA A 242 -5.85 -6.99 -17.88
CA ALA A 242 -7.08 -6.56 -18.54
C ALA A 242 -7.00 -5.07 -18.92
N SER A 243 -7.39 -4.78 -20.15
CA SER A 243 -7.30 -3.42 -20.72
C SER A 243 -8.29 -2.47 -20.05
N VAL A 244 -7.84 -1.23 -19.84
CA VAL A 244 -8.64 -0.20 -19.14
C VAL A 244 -9.17 0.83 -20.12
N LYS A 245 -10.49 0.92 -20.25
CA LYS A 245 -11.14 1.94 -21.05
C LYS A 245 -11.61 3.11 -20.18
N PHE A 246 -11.18 4.32 -20.53
CA PHE A 246 -11.61 5.56 -19.87
C PHE A 246 -12.99 5.99 -20.40
N LEU A 247 -13.97 6.07 -19.50
CA LEU A 247 -15.36 6.43 -19.83
C LEU A 247 -15.59 7.94 -19.83
N ASP A 248 -14.95 8.65 -18.90
CA ASP A 248 -14.92 10.11 -18.85
C ASP A 248 -13.47 10.63 -18.77
N PRO A 249 -12.74 10.66 -19.90
CA PRO A 249 -11.31 11.01 -19.92
C PRO A 249 -10.99 12.44 -19.46
N LYS A 250 -11.99 13.32 -19.34
CA LYS A 250 -11.85 14.71 -18.90
C LYS A 250 -12.09 14.88 -17.40
N ASN A 251 -12.55 13.83 -16.71
CA ASN A 251 -12.83 13.88 -15.30
C ASN A 251 -11.59 14.28 -14.49
N GLU A 252 -11.77 15.08 -13.44
CA GLU A 252 -10.68 15.58 -12.58
C GLU A 252 -9.86 14.43 -11.99
N LEU A 253 -10.49 13.32 -11.56
CA LEU A 253 -9.80 12.17 -10.97
C LEU A 253 -8.80 11.50 -11.92
N LEU A 254 -8.94 11.70 -13.24
CA LEU A 254 -8.06 11.14 -14.26
C LEU A 254 -7.03 12.15 -14.78
N ASN A 255 -7.05 13.38 -14.27
CA ASN A 255 -6.26 14.48 -14.80
C ASN A 255 -5.51 15.31 -13.75
N VAL A 256 -5.93 15.28 -12.47
CA VAL A 256 -5.40 16.17 -11.42
C VAL A 256 -5.21 15.43 -10.09
N PRO A 257 -4.07 15.64 -9.40
CA PRO A 257 -2.89 16.37 -9.87
C PRO A 257 -2.05 15.58 -10.87
N ASN A 258 -2.28 14.27 -11.02
CA ASN A 258 -1.57 13.41 -11.95
C ASN A 258 -2.42 13.14 -13.18
N LYS A 259 -1.86 13.27 -14.39
CA LYS A 259 -2.52 12.81 -15.61
C LYS A 259 -2.46 11.28 -15.65
N ILE A 260 -3.62 10.63 -15.62
CA ILE A 260 -3.75 9.17 -15.69
C ILE A 260 -3.93 8.74 -17.15
N THR A 261 -3.23 7.67 -17.50
CA THR A 261 -3.17 7.06 -18.83
C THR A 261 -3.21 5.54 -18.69
N GLU A 262 -3.29 4.81 -19.80
CA GLU A 262 -3.24 3.34 -19.80
C GLU A 262 -1.97 2.80 -19.13
N LYS A 263 -0.85 3.55 -19.16
CA LYS A 263 0.40 3.17 -18.50
C LYS A 263 0.29 3.09 -16.98
N ASP A 264 -0.62 3.86 -16.37
CA ASP A 264 -0.86 3.79 -14.93
C ASP A 264 -1.54 2.47 -14.51
N PHE A 265 -1.94 1.65 -15.49
CA PHE A 265 -2.49 0.33 -15.31
C PHE A 265 -1.49 -0.79 -15.69
N GLU A 266 -0.26 -0.47 -16.07
CA GLU A 266 0.79 -1.47 -16.31
C GLU A 266 1.42 -1.96 -14.99
N GLY A 267 1.88 -3.20 -14.96
CA GLY A 267 2.60 -3.78 -13.80
C GLY A 267 1.74 -4.05 -12.57
N TRP A 268 0.41 -4.02 -12.71
CA TRP A 268 -0.50 -4.43 -11.65
C TRP A 268 -0.35 -5.92 -11.35
N VAL A 269 -0.61 -6.32 -10.11
CA VAL A 269 -0.43 -7.68 -9.64
C VAL A 269 -1.76 -8.35 -9.33
N GLN A 270 -1.85 -9.65 -9.63
CA GLN A 270 -2.97 -10.51 -9.26
C GLN A 270 -4.32 -10.20 -9.92
N GLU A 271 -4.96 -9.05 -9.68
CA GLU A 271 -6.30 -8.75 -10.24
C GLU A 271 -6.59 -7.24 -10.31
N ARG A 272 -7.35 -6.79 -11.31
CA ARG A 272 -7.74 -5.37 -11.43
C ARG A 272 -8.67 -4.91 -10.32
N GLY A 273 -9.58 -5.77 -9.88
CA GLY A 273 -10.55 -5.36 -8.88
C GLY A 273 -11.67 -6.36 -8.65
N LEU A 274 -12.35 -6.14 -7.52
CA LEU A 274 -13.29 -7.07 -6.95
C LEU A 274 -14.58 -6.38 -6.52
N TYR A 275 -15.69 -7.14 -6.58
CA TYR A 275 -17.01 -6.76 -6.07
C TYR A 275 -17.50 -5.40 -6.57
N PHE A 276 -17.35 -5.15 -7.88
CA PHE A 276 -17.83 -3.92 -8.48
C PHE A 276 -19.35 -3.78 -8.30
N PRO A 277 -19.85 -2.60 -7.95
CA PRO A 277 -21.26 -2.28 -8.13
C PRO A 277 -21.67 -2.50 -9.58
N ASP A 278 -22.88 -3.01 -9.79
CA ASP A 278 -23.52 -3.17 -11.10
C ASP A 278 -24.79 -2.32 -11.27
N ASP A 279 -25.30 -1.74 -10.17
CA ASP A 279 -26.43 -0.81 -10.15
C ASP A 279 -26.14 0.36 -9.19
N TRP A 280 -26.39 1.59 -9.66
CA TRP A 280 -26.14 2.82 -8.92
C TRP A 280 -27.02 3.98 -9.40
N GLY A 281 -27.16 5.01 -8.56
CA GLY A 281 -27.90 6.22 -8.87
C GLY A 281 -27.23 7.09 -9.95
N HIS A 282 -28.03 7.88 -10.68
CA HIS A 282 -27.57 8.78 -11.74
C HIS A 282 -26.52 9.83 -11.31
N GLU A 283 -26.37 10.05 -10.01
CA GLU A 283 -25.40 10.93 -9.39
C GLU A 283 -23.96 10.41 -9.53
N PHE A 284 -23.79 9.09 -9.68
CA PHE A 284 -22.50 8.47 -9.88
C PHE A 284 -22.06 8.49 -11.34
N THR A 285 -20.88 9.05 -11.57
CA THR A 285 -20.18 9.00 -12.85
C THR A 285 -19.18 7.84 -12.84
N PRO A 286 -19.37 6.80 -13.68
CA PRO A 286 -18.37 5.74 -13.84
C PRO A 286 -17.19 6.24 -14.69
N LEU A 287 -15.97 6.02 -14.22
CA LEU A 287 -14.76 6.56 -14.88
C LEU A 287 -14.03 5.54 -15.74
N LEU A 288 -14.14 4.26 -15.41
CA LEU A 288 -13.39 3.17 -16.04
C LEU A 288 -14.32 2.06 -16.50
N SER A 289 -13.93 1.36 -17.56
CA SER A 289 -14.55 0.12 -17.97
C SER A 289 -13.50 -0.97 -18.18
N LEU A 290 -13.75 -2.13 -17.58
CA LEU A 290 -12.83 -3.26 -17.47
C LEU A 290 -13.57 -4.57 -17.78
N HIS A 291 -12.87 -5.58 -18.31
CA HIS A 291 -13.39 -6.94 -18.43
C HIS A 291 -12.25 -7.95 -18.56
N ASP A 292 -12.50 -9.16 -18.07
CA ASP A 292 -11.70 -10.33 -18.43
C ASP A 292 -12.06 -10.78 -19.87
N GLU A 293 -11.17 -11.51 -20.51
CA GLU A 293 -11.38 -12.02 -21.86
C GLU A 293 -12.68 -12.84 -21.96
N GLY A 294 -13.53 -12.50 -22.93
CA GLY A 294 -14.81 -13.19 -23.15
C GLY A 294 -15.94 -12.77 -22.18
N GLU A 295 -15.69 -11.89 -21.21
CA GLU A 295 -16.72 -11.37 -20.31
C GLU A 295 -17.29 -10.02 -20.74
N SER A 296 -18.44 -9.65 -20.15
CA SER A 296 -19.03 -8.32 -20.34
C SER A 296 -18.20 -7.22 -19.67
N ALA A 297 -18.20 -6.06 -20.31
CA ALA A 297 -17.59 -4.83 -19.79
C ALA A 297 -18.29 -4.34 -18.52
N LYS A 298 -17.52 -4.27 -17.43
CA LYS A 298 -17.95 -3.77 -16.12
C LYS A 298 -17.56 -2.30 -16.01
N LYS A 299 -18.36 -1.50 -15.31
CA LYS A 299 -18.17 -0.03 -15.20
C LYS A 299 -18.16 0.50 -13.77
N GLY A 300 -18.40 -0.37 -12.78
CA GLY A 300 -18.46 -0.01 -11.36
C GLY A 300 -17.10 0.01 -10.65
N SER A 301 -15.98 -0.17 -11.36
CA SER A 301 -14.66 -0.26 -10.71
C SER A 301 -14.19 1.05 -10.09
N LEU A 302 -14.61 2.19 -10.64
CA LEU A 302 -14.35 3.53 -10.10
C LEU A 302 -15.55 4.44 -10.39
N LEU A 303 -16.30 4.77 -9.34
CA LEU A 303 -17.48 5.62 -9.36
C LEU A 303 -17.23 6.87 -8.52
N VAL A 304 -17.57 8.04 -9.04
CA VAL A 304 -17.50 9.31 -8.30
C VAL A 304 -18.83 10.03 -8.34
N ALA A 305 -19.26 10.57 -7.19
CA ALA A 305 -20.42 11.43 -7.05
C ALA A 305 -20.05 12.63 -6.19
N GLN A 306 -20.53 13.81 -6.57
CA GLN A 306 -20.47 14.98 -5.69
C GLN A 306 -21.59 14.88 -4.66
N TYR A 307 -21.27 15.12 -3.38
CA TYR A 307 -22.28 15.17 -2.31
C TYR A 307 -22.04 16.42 -1.47
N GLY A 308 -22.99 17.37 -1.53
CA GLY A 308 -22.79 18.71 -0.99
C GLY A 308 -21.59 19.39 -1.64
N LYS A 309 -20.60 19.79 -0.83
CA LYS A 309 -19.37 20.47 -1.29
C LYS A 309 -18.20 19.52 -1.55
N GLY A 310 -18.30 18.26 -1.17
CA GLY A 310 -17.24 17.27 -1.27
C GLY A 310 -17.54 16.16 -2.27
N TYR A 311 -16.68 15.16 -2.29
CA TYR A 311 -16.79 14.01 -3.20
C TYR A 311 -16.89 12.70 -2.44
N TYR A 312 -17.84 11.88 -2.85
CA TYR A 312 -17.91 10.47 -2.47
C TYR A 312 -17.42 9.63 -3.65
N ILE A 313 -16.45 8.77 -3.40
CA ILE A 313 -15.80 7.92 -4.39
C ILE A 313 -15.93 6.47 -3.91
N TYR A 314 -16.49 5.62 -4.76
CA TYR A 314 -16.42 4.18 -4.57
C TYR A 314 -15.41 3.59 -5.55
N THR A 315 -14.55 2.70 -5.07
CA THR A 315 -13.61 1.98 -5.92
C THR A 315 -13.54 0.50 -5.55
N GLY A 316 -13.74 -0.35 -6.55
CA GLY A 316 -13.49 -1.78 -6.44
C GLY A 316 -12.09 -2.18 -6.90
N LEU A 317 -11.28 -1.24 -7.40
CA LEU A 317 -9.90 -1.52 -7.83
C LEU A 317 -9.05 -2.04 -6.67
N SER A 318 -8.14 -2.96 -6.98
CA SER A 318 -7.32 -3.70 -5.99
C SER A 318 -6.18 -2.89 -5.37
N PHE A 319 -6.39 -1.64 -4.97
CA PHE A 319 -5.33 -0.80 -4.37
C PHE A 319 -4.63 -1.45 -3.17
N PHE A 320 -5.34 -2.28 -2.41
CA PHE A 320 -4.79 -3.07 -1.30
C PHE A 320 -3.75 -4.13 -1.71
N ARG A 321 -3.68 -4.48 -3.01
CA ARG A 321 -2.62 -5.30 -3.61
C ARG A 321 -1.57 -4.42 -4.27
N GLU A 322 -2.02 -3.44 -5.05
CA GLU A 322 -1.12 -2.64 -5.88
C GLU A 322 -0.22 -1.69 -5.10
N LEU A 323 -0.75 -1.05 -4.05
CA LEU A 323 0.03 -0.08 -3.27
C LEU A 323 1.14 -0.79 -2.46
N PRO A 324 0.89 -1.90 -1.73
CA PRO A 324 1.96 -2.64 -1.06
C PRO A 324 3.05 -3.18 -2.00
N GLU A 325 2.69 -3.55 -3.24
CA GLU A 325 3.65 -3.99 -4.28
C GLU A 325 4.36 -2.83 -4.99
N GLY A 326 4.06 -1.59 -4.62
CA GLY A 326 4.76 -0.42 -5.13
C GLY A 326 4.38 -0.03 -6.56
N VAL A 327 3.18 -0.34 -7.03
CA VAL A 327 2.77 -0.08 -8.43
C VAL A 327 2.56 1.42 -8.67
N PRO A 328 3.38 2.09 -9.49
CA PRO A 328 3.39 3.56 -9.57
C PRO A 328 2.05 4.20 -9.97
N GLY A 329 1.37 3.62 -10.96
CA GLY A 329 0.10 4.14 -11.46
C GLY A 329 -1.04 4.03 -10.45
N ALA A 330 -1.02 3.00 -9.59
CA ALA A 330 -1.97 2.86 -8.50
C ALA A 330 -1.83 4.01 -7.48
N TYR A 331 -0.58 4.38 -7.12
CA TYR A 331 -0.32 5.54 -6.27
C TYR A 331 -0.79 6.86 -6.88
N ARG A 332 -0.53 7.08 -8.18
CA ARG A 332 -0.96 8.29 -8.89
C ARG A 332 -2.48 8.44 -8.91
N LEU A 333 -3.21 7.37 -9.23
CA LEU A 333 -4.67 7.37 -9.24
C LEU A 333 -5.24 7.55 -7.83
N PHE A 334 -4.68 6.88 -6.81
CA PHE A 334 -5.13 7.03 -5.43
C PHE A 334 -4.88 8.45 -4.91
N ALA A 335 -3.74 9.06 -5.24
CA ALA A 335 -3.47 10.45 -4.90
C ALA A 335 -4.45 11.42 -5.57
N ASN A 336 -4.88 11.16 -6.81
CA ASN A 336 -5.94 11.95 -7.46
C ASN A 336 -7.27 11.85 -6.71
N MET A 337 -7.69 10.65 -6.30
CA MET A 337 -8.91 10.47 -5.51
C MET A 337 -8.84 11.23 -4.17
N LEU A 338 -7.69 11.19 -3.51
CA LEU A 338 -7.48 11.98 -2.29
C LEU A 338 -7.52 13.48 -2.60
N SER A 339 -7.04 13.91 -3.77
CA SER A 339 -6.85 15.32 -4.13
C SER A 339 -8.05 16.04 -4.73
N VAL A 340 -9.09 15.32 -5.19
CA VAL A 340 -10.20 15.91 -5.96
C VAL A 340 -10.84 17.11 -5.25
N GLY A 341 -11.11 18.18 -6.00
CA GLY A 341 -11.75 19.39 -5.46
C GLY A 341 -10.85 20.23 -4.56
N LYS A 342 -9.58 19.86 -4.39
CA LYS A 342 -8.62 20.63 -3.57
C LYS A 342 -7.79 21.54 -4.46
N GLU A 343 -7.80 22.83 -4.15
CA GLU A 343 -7.07 23.82 -4.93
C GLU A 343 -5.55 23.74 -4.66
N THR A 344 -5.13 23.56 -3.40
CA THR A 344 -3.73 23.47 -2.96
C THR A 344 -3.55 22.55 -1.74
N ILE A 345 -2.30 22.16 -1.42
CA ILE A 345 -1.96 21.61 -0.08
C ILE A 345 -2.21 22.74 0.91
N LYS A 346 -3.34 22.71 1.63
CA LYS A 346 -3.50 23.58 2.79
C LYS A 346 -2.46 23.11 3.80
N GLN A 347 -1.53 23.99 4.19
CA GLN A 347 -0.60 23.73 5.30
C GLN A 347 -1.40 23.74 6.61
N GLN A 348 -2.27 22.75 6.78
CA GLN A 348 -2.85 22.45 8.08
C GLN A 348 -1.77 21.74 8.90
N PRO A 349 -1.70 21.98 10.22
CA PRO A 349 -0.78 21.25 11.07
C PRO A 349 -1.04 19.75 10.89
N LYS A 350 0.04 18.96 10.86
CA LYS A 350 -0.07 17.50 10.89
C LYS A 350 -0.81 17.12 12.17
N LEU A 351 -1.94 16.44 12.01
CA LEU A 351 -2.66 15.85 13.12
C LEU A 351 -1.82 14.71 13.70
N GLN A 352 -1.80 14.59 15.02
CA GLN A 352 -1.15 13.47 15.71
C GLN A 352 -2.16 12.34 15.88
N ASP A 353 -1.66 11.11 15.83
CA ASP A 353 -2.41 9.89 16.17
C ASP A 353 -2.79 9.86 17.67
#